data_AF-A0A831K3V8-F1
#
_entry.id   AF-A0A831K3V8-F1
#
_cell.length_a   1.000
_cell.length_b   1.000
_cell.length_c   1.000
_cell.angle_alpha   90.00
_cell.angle_beta   90.00
_cell.angle_gamma   90.00
#
_symmetry.space_group_name_H-M   'P 1'
#
loop_
_entity.id
_entity.type
_entity.pdbx_description
1 polymer ?
#
loop_
_entity_poly.entity_id
_entity_poly.type
_entity_poly.pdbx_seq_one_letter_code
_entity_poly.pdbx_strand_id
1 'polypeptide(L)' 'SNPGCGGCAEGMAGLVGEGEVELSTTNRNFPGKQGPGKVYLVSAATAAASAVKGYLTGAW' A
#
# COMPACT_ATOMS: atom_id res chain seq x y z
N SER A 1 -4.73 -11.44 -11.54
CA SER A 1 -5.82 -10.79 -12.29
C SER A 1 -7.21 -11.09 -11.75
N ASN A 2 -7.35 -11.81 -10.63
CA ASN A 2 -8.65 -12.18 -10.07
C ASN A 2 -9.04 -11.29 -8.89
N PRO A 3 -10.34 -11.10 -8.62
CA PRO A 3 -10.80 -10.48 -7.38
C PRO A 3 -10.31 -11.29 -6.18
N GLY A 4 -9.78 -10.59 -5.19
CA GLY A 4 -9.21 -11.18 -3.99
C GLY A 4 -8.45 -10.13 -3.18
N CYS A 5 -7.95 -10.54 -2.02
CA CYS A 5 -7.29 -9.61 -1.09
C CYS A 5 -5.94 -9.07 -1.60
N GLY A 6 -5.38 -9.59 -2.70
CA GLY A 6 -4.12 -9.09 -3.28
C GLY A 6 -2.97 -9.08 -2.27
N GLY A 7 -2.15 -8.04 -2.25
CA GLY A 7 -1.01 -7.87 -1.32
C GLY A 7 -1.39 -7.58 0.14
N CYS A 8 -2.58 -7.95 0.62
CA CYS A 8 -3.07 -7.63 1.97
C CYS A 8 -2.34 -8.41 3.10
N ALA A 9 -1.61 -9.47 2.78
CA ALA A 9 -0.84 -10.24 3.76
C ALA A 9 0.50 -10.72 3.20
N GLU A 10 1.48 -10.88 4.09
CA GLU A 10 2.76 -11.53 3.80
C GLU A 10 2.56 -12.86 3.05
N GLY A 11 3.42 -13.11 2.06
CA GLY A 11 3.34 -14.27 1.16
C GLY A 11 2.39 -14.11 -0.03
N MET A 12 1.74 -12.95 -0.20
CA MET A 12 0.93 -12.62 -1.37
C MET A 12 1.73 -11.84 -2.42
N ALA A 13 1.23 -11.73 -3.65
CA ALA A 13 1.91 -10.95 -4.68
C ALA A 13 1.85 -9.43 -4.37
N GLY A 14 2.96 -8.71 -4.63
CA GLY A 14 3.04 -7.27 -4.43
C GLY A 14 3.43 -6.83 -3.02
N LEU A 15 4.32 -7.59 -2.35
CA LEU A 15 4.87 -7.20 -1.04
C LEU A 15 5.84 -6.03 -1.18
N VAL A 16 5.91 -5.22 -0.13
CA VAL A 16 6.75 -4.03 -0.02
C VAL A 16 8.13 -4.42 0.48
N GLY A 17 9.16 -4.12 -0.30
CA GLY A 17 10.55 -4.40 0.04
C GLY A 17 11.08 -3.56 1.21
N GLU A 18 12.22 -3.97 1.75
CA GLU A 18 12.89 -3.21 2.82
C GLU A 18 13.32 -1.85 2.29
N GLY A 19 13.04 -0.79 3.05
CA GLY A 19 13.30 0.60 2.64
C GLY A 19 12.27 1.18 1.65
N GLU A 20 11.37 0.37 1.11
CA GLU A 20 10.27 0.83 0.26
C GLU A 20 9.08 1.34 1.09
N VAL A 21 8.23 2.13 0.42
CA VAL A 21 7.02 2.72 0.99
C VAL A 21 5.83 2.38 0.12
N GLU A 22 4.78 1.81 0.73
CA GLU A 22 3.48 1.56 0.09
C GLU A 22 2.39 2.45 0.70
N LEU A 23 1.52 2.95 -0.18
CA LEU A 23 0.25 3.56 0.20
C LEU A 23 -0.86 2.56 -0.11
N SER A 24 -1.48 2.02 0.93
CA SER A 24 -2.40 0.89 0.85
C SER A 24 -3.82 1.33 1.20
N THR A 25 -4.81 0.86 0.43
CA THR A 25 -6.23 1.01 0.75
C THR A 25 -6.77 -0.17 1.57
N THR A 26 -5.88 -0.99 2.15
CA THR A 26 -6.26 -2.02 3.11
C THR A 26 -6.61 -1.39 4.47
N ASN A 27 -6.82 -2.21 5.50
CA ASN A 27 -7.21 -1.76 6.84
C ASN A 27 -6.16 -2.02 7.93
N ARG A 28 -4.97 -2.54 7.59
CA ARG A 28 -3.94 -2.94 8.56
C ARG A 28 -2.55 -2.67 8.04
N ASN A 29 -1.70 -2.07 8.85
CA ASN A 29 -0.32 -1.68 8.50
C ASN A 29 0.70 -1.98 9.61
N PHE A 30 0.44 -2.98 10.45
CA PHE A 30 1.45 -3.39 11.44
C PHE A 30 2.71 -3.94 10.73
N PRO A 31 3.91 -3.80 11.33
CA PRO A 31 5.16 -4.24 10.69
C PRO A 31 5.12 -5.70 10.23
N GLY A 32 5.62 -5.96 9.01
CA GLY A 32 5.64 -7.30 8.41
C GLY A 32 4.28 -7.75 7.85
N LYS A 33 3.24 -6.90 7.84
CA LYS A 33 1.92 -7.28 7.34
C LYS A 33 1.89 -7.45 5.82
N GLN A 34 2.48 -6.52 5.07
CA GLN A 34 2.51 -6.53 3.60
C GLN A 34 3.95 -6.58 3.07
N GLY A 35 4.88 -7.15 3.84
CA GLY A 35 6.32 -7.09 3.56
C GLY A 35 7.11 -6.35 4.63
N PRO A 36 8.45 -6.35 4.51
CA PRO A 36 9.38 -5.64 5.41
C PRO A 36 9.35 -4.11 5.30
N GLY A 37 8.71 -3.55 4.26
CA GLY A 37 8.63 -2.10 4.05
C GLY A 37 7.63 -1.35 4.95
N LYS A 38 7.53 -0.04 4.71
CA LYS A 38 6.59 0.84 5.44
C LYS A 38 5.27 0.97 4.70
N VAL A 39 4.17 0.81 5.43
CA VAL A 39 2.81 0.89 4.86
C VAL A 39 2.01 2.01 5.51
N TYR A 40 1.43 2.89 4.70
CA TYR A 40 0.49 3.92 5.13
C TYR A 40 -0.91 3.59 4.64
N LEU A 41 -1.88 3.63 5.54
CA LEU A 41 -3.29 3.44 5.19
C LEU A 41 -3.87 4.76 4.67
N VAL A 42 -4.45 4.73 3.48
CA VAL A 42 -5.01 5.90 2.81
C VAL A 42 -6.34 5.60 2.14
N SER A 43 -7.12 6.65 1.87
CA SER A 43 -8.31 6.53 1.02
C SER A 43 -7.94 6.22 -0.42
N ALA A 44 -8.88 5.67 -1.21
CA ALA A 44 -8.67 5.45 -2.64
C ALA A 44 -8.34 6.74 -3.40
N ALA A 45 -8.93 7.88 -3.01
CA ALA A 45 -8.65 9.18 -3.62
C ALA A 45 -7.21 9.63 -3.36
N THR A 46 -6.73 9.51 -2.12
CA THR A 46 -5.35 9.82 -1.73
C THR A 46 -4.35 8.89 -2.41
N ALA A 47 -4.64 7.58 -2.50
CA ALA A 47 -3.81 6.61 -3.21
C ALA A 47 -3.64 6.99 -4.69
N ALA A 48 -4.76 7.31 -5.37
CA ALA A 48 -4.74 7.73 -6.77
C ALA A 48 -3.95 9.04 -6.97
N ALA A 49 -4.19 10.07 -6.14
CA ALA A 49 -3.48 11.34 -6.22
C ALA A 49 -1.97 11.17 -6.01
N SER A 50 -1.58 10.32 -5.05
CA SER A 50 -0.17 10.04 -4.73
C SER A 50 0.51 9.22 -5.82
N ALA A 51 -0.20 8.24 -6.40
CA ALA A 51 0.31 7.44 -7.51
C ALA A 51 0.64 8.29 -8.75
N VAL A 52 -0.12 9.36 -9.00
CA VAL A 52 0.15 10.31 -10.09
C VAL A 52 1.39 11.16 -9.81
N LYS A 53 1.61 11.60 -8.56
CA LYS A 53 2.72 12.51 -8.22
C LYS A 53 4.03 11.82 -7.82
N GLY A 54 3.97 10.54 -7.43
CA GLY A 54 5.12 9.78 -6.94
C GLY A 54 5.50 10.06 -5.47
N TYR A 55 4.65 10.75 -4.71
CA TYR A 55 4.83 11.00 -3.28
C TYR A 55 3.47 11.16 -2.57
N LEU A 56 3.45 10.98 -1.25
CA LEU A 56 2.22 11.08 -0.44
C LEU A 56 1.60 12.49 -0.54
N THR A 57 0.40 12.58 -1.10
CA THR A 57 -0.32 13.84 -1.34
C THR A 57 -1.84 13.64 -1.25
N GLY A 58 -2.60 14.70 -1.02
CA GLY A 58 -4.06 14.68 -0.95
C GLY A 58 -4.74 14.80 -2.32
N ALA A 59 -5.96 14.27 -2.40
CA ALA A 59 -6.89 14.63 -3.46
C ALA A 59 -7.65 15.88 -3.02
N TRP A 60 -7.13 17.04 -3.43
CA TRP A 60 -7.66 18.39 -3.18
C TRP A 60 -7.44 18.95 -1.78
#